data_AF-A0A7J8JNZ4-F1
#
_entry.id   AF-A0A7J8JNZ4-F1
#
_cell.length_a   1.000
_cell.length_b   1.000
_cell.length_c   1.000
_cell.angle_alpha   90.00
_cell.angle_beta   90.00
_cell.angle_gamma   90.00
#
_symmetry.space_group_name_H-M   'P 1'
#
loop_
_entity.id
_entity.type
_entity.pdbx_description
1 polymer ?
#
loop_
_entity_poly.entity_id
_entity_poly.type
_entity_poly.pdbx_seq_one_letter_code
_entity_poly.pdbx_strand_id
1 'polypeptide(L)'
;MEPYCCRESLKTLRPECFIYDLSAVVMHHGKGFGSGHYTAYCYNSEGGFWVHCNDSKLSMCTMDEVCKAQAYILFYTQRVTENGHSKLLPPELLSGSLPPNEEADTAEILS
;
A
#
# COMPACT_ATOMS: atom_id res chain seq x y z
N MET A 1 4.25 6.24 -1.92
CA MET A 1 3.06 6.24 -2.81
C MET A 1 2.24 7.53 -2.78
N GLU A 2 2.51 8.46 -1.87
CA GLU A 2 1.73 9.69 -1.64
C GLU A 2 1.31 10.48 -2.91
N PRO A 3 2.20 10.84 -3.87
CA PRO A 3 1.81 11.66 -5.01
C PRO A 3 0.83 10.98 -5.98
N TYR A 4 0.60 9.68 -5.82
CA TYR A 4 -0.28 8.87 -6.66
C TYR A 4 -1.65 8.59 -6.02
N CYS A 5 -1.90 9.07 -4.79
CA CYS A 5 -3.15 8.87 -4.08
C CYS A 5 -4.18 9.98 -4.40
N CYS A 6 -5.48 9.67 -4.29
CA CYS A 6 -6.51 10.68 -4.46
C CYS A 6 -6.45 11.73 -3.34
N ARG A 7 -6.90 12.94 -3.66
CA ARG A 7 -6.78 14.11 -2.76
C ARG A 7 -7.52 13.94 -1.43
N GLU A 8 -8.58 13.14 -1.39
CA GLU A 8 -9.31 12.83 -0.15
C GLU A 8 -8.48 11.97 0.79
N SER A 9 -7.80 10.93 0.28
CA SER A 9 -6.93 10.06 1.08
C SER A 9 -5.71 10.79 1.65
N LEU A 10 -5.18 11.79 0.94
CA LEU A 10 -4.06 12.61 1.42
C LEU A 10 -4.42 13.51 2.60
N LYS A 11 -5.70 13.85 2.78
CA LYS A 11 -6.16 14.66 3.92
C LYS A 11 -6.34 13.83 5.19
N THR A 12 -6.52 12.53 5.06
CA THR A 12 -6.91 11.63 6.16
C THR A 12 -5.78 10.73 6.64
N LEU A 13 -4.82 10.42 5.77
CA LEU A 13 -3.71 9.54 6.06
C LEU A 13 -2.44 10.33 6.34
N ARG A 14 -1.64 9.86 7.31
CA ARG A 14 -0.34 10.44 7.60
C ARG A 14 0.69 10.05 6.53
N PRO A 15 1.73 10.85 6.29
CA PRO A 15 2.76 10.54 5.30
C PRO A 15 3.38 9.14 5.45
N GLU A 16 3.51 8.65 6.69
CA GLU A 16 4.06 7.32 6.98
C GLU A 16 3.21 6.18 6.42
N CYS A 17 1.91 6.40 6.22
CA CYS A 17 1.01 5.43 5.59
C CYS A 17 1.37 5.18 4.11
N PHE A 18 2.21 6.01 3.50
CA PHE A 18 2.56 5.87 2.09
C PHE A 18 3.97 5.32 1.86
N ILE A 19 4.64 4.85 2.93
CA ILE A 19 5.97 4.26 2.89
C ILE A 19 5.86 2.73 2.77
N TYR A 20 6.62 2.18 1.83
CA TYR A 20 6.64 0.76 1.54
C TYR A 20 8.07 0.27 1.41
N ASP A 21 8.31 -0.94 1.89
CA ASP A 21 9.55 -1.68 1.68
C ASP A 21 9.39 -2.62 0.50
N LEU A 22 10.45 -2.75 -0.29
CA LEU A 22 10.51 -3.73 -1.37
C LEU A 22 10.67 -5.11 -0.75
N SER A 23 9.72 -6.00 -1.04
CA SER A 23 9.66 -7.35 -0.46
C SER A 23 10.10 -8.41 -1.45
N ALA A 24 9.81 -8.23 -2.74
CA ALA A 24 10.28 -9.10 -3.80
C ALA A 24 10.37 -8.41 -5.16
N VAL A 25 11.25 -8.93 -6.01
CA VAL A 25 11.41 -8.54 -7.42
C VAL A 25 11.34 -9.79 -8.28
N VAL A 26 10.34 -9.88 -9.16
CA VAL A 26 10.25 -10.93 -10.17
C VAL A 26 10.87 -10.41 -11.46
N MET A 27 11.73 -11.23 -12.06
CA MET A 27 12.38 -10.96 -13.35
C MET A 27 11.89 -11.97 -14.38
N HIS A 28 11.73 -11.50 -15.61
CA HIS A 28 11.52 -12.34 -16.78
C HIS A 28 12.79 -12.38 -17.63
N HIS A 29 13.37 -13.55 -17.79
CA HIS A 29 14.51 -13.81 -18.65
C HIS A 29 13.99 -14.34 -19.99
N GLY A 30 13.64 -13.46 -20.90
CA GLY A 30 13.13 -13.83 -22.21
C GLY A 30 13.11 -12.64 -23.15
N LYS A 31 13.12 -12.91 -24.46
CA LYS A 31 13.06 -11.85 -25.48
C LYS A 31 11.62 -11.52 -25.92
N GLY A 32 10.63 -12.32 -25.52
CA GLY A 32 9.24 -12.14 -25.94
C GLY A 32 8.25 -12.77 -24.97
N PHE A 33 6.96 -12.51 -25.19
CA PHE A 33 5.89 -12.86 -24.23
C PHE A 33 5.58 -14.36 -24.16
N GLY A 34 5.85 -15.12 -25.21
CA GLY A 34 5.51 -16.55 -25.31
C GLY A 34 6.55 -17.52 -24.77
N SER A 35 7.71 -17.03 -24.34
CA SER A 35 8.79 -17.86 -23.80
C SER A 35 9.72 -17.08 -22.88
N GLY A 36 10.35 -17.79 -21.95
CA GLY A 36 11.35 -17.23 -21.06
C GLY A 36 11.35 -17.97 -19.73
N HIS A 37 12.16 -17.46 -18.81
CA HIS A 37 12.33 -18.03 -17.49
C HIS A 37 12.06 -16.99 -16.42
N TYR A 38 11.26 -17.33 -15.41
CA TYR A 38 10.97 -16.41 -14.32
C TYR A 38 11.81 -16.76 -13.10
N THR A 39 12.42 -15.74 -12.51
CA THR A 39 13.14 -15.86 -11.24
C THR A 39 12.71 -14.75 -10.31
N ALA A 40 12.98 -14.88 -9.01
CA ALA A 40 12.63 -13.85 -8.05
C ALA A 40 13.77 -13.58 -7.07
N TYR A 41 13.96 -12.32 -6.73
CA TYR A 41 14.63 -11.94 -5.49
C TYR A 41 13.57 -11.76 -4.41
N CYS A 42 13.72 -12.43 -3.27
CA CYS A 42 12.81 -12.34 -2.14
C CYS A 42 13.57 -11.90 -0.89
N TYR A 43 13.02 -10.95 -0.15
CA TYR A 43 13.58 -10.55 1.14
C TYR A 43 13.08 -11.48 2.23
N ASN A 44 14.00 -12.15 2.93
CA ASN A 44 13.69 -12.90 4.14
C ASN A 44 13.69 -11.92 5.33
N SER A 45 12.51 -11.53 5.81
CA SER A 45 12.37 -10.61 6.93
C SER A 45 12.82 -11.20 8.27
N GLU A 46 12.72 -12.52 8.45
CA GLU A 46 13.19 -13.19 9.67
C GLU A 46 14.72 -13.25 9.73
N GLY A 47 15.34 -13.49 8.57
CA GLY A 47 16.80 -13.59 8.44
C GLY A 47 17.52 -12.27 8.16
N GLY A 48 16.81 -11.25 7.66
CA GLY A 48 17.38 -9.97 7.28
C GLY A 48 18.26 -9.99 6.03
N PHE A 49 18.00 -10.91 5.08
CA PHE A 49 18.80 -11.04 3.87
C PHE A 49 17.96 -11.33 2.63
N TRP A 50 18.52 -11.03 1.45
CA TRP A 50 17.90 -11.32 0.17
C TRP A 50 18.30 -12.71 -0.34
N VAL A 51 17.34 -13.38 -0.97
CA VAL A 51 17.51 -14.68 -1.60
C VAL A 51 17.09 -14.58 -3.07
N HIS A 52 17.92 -15.08 -3.96
CA HIS A 52 17.59 -15.33 -5.34
C HIS A 52 17.01 -16.74 -5.47
N CYS A 53 15.76 -16.80 -5.93
CA CYS A 53 14.99 -18.00 -6.17
C CYS A 53 14.95 -18.28 -7.67
N ASN A 54 15.60 -19.36 -8.08
CA ASN A 54 15.63 -19.86 -9.45
C ASN A 54 15.19 -21.33 -9.45
N ASP A 55 13.86 -21.54 -9.56
CA ASP A 55 13.21 -22.83 -9.36
C ASP A 55 13.60 -23.49 -8.03
N SER A 56 14.25 -24.66 -8.09
CA SER A 56 14.75 -25.38 -6.92
C SER A 56 16.09 -24.85 -6.39
N LYS A 57 16.70 -23.87 -7.04
CA LYS A 57 17.99 -23.29 -6.64
C LYS A 57 17.78 -21.99 -5.88
N LEU A 58 18.24 -21.97 -4.65
CA LEU A 58 18.23 -20.79 -3.79
C LEU A 58 19.66 -20.33 -3.54
N SER A 59 19.91 -19.04 -3.65
CA SER A 59 21.22 -18.45 -3.32
C SER A 59 21.04 -17.11 -2.62
N MET A 60 21.89 -16.81 -1.63
CA MET A 60 21.94 -15.47 -1.06
C MET A 60 22.36 -14.45 -2.12
N CYS A 61 21.86 -13.23 -2.00
CA CYS A 61 22.25 -12.12 -2.86
C CYS A 61 22.27 -10.80 -2.07
N THR A 62 22.91 -9.81 -2.67
CA THR A 62 23.07 -8.47 -2.11
C THR A 62 21.96 -7.54 -2.59
N MET A 63 21.71 -6.48 -1.84
CA MET A 63 20.77 -5.44 -2.26
C MET A 63 21.17 -4.79 -3.60
N ASP A 64 22.47 -4.66 -3.88
CA ASP A 64 22.97 -4.09 -5.14
C ASP A 64 22.58 -4.94 -6.36
N GLU A 65 22.63 -6.28 -6.23
CA GLU A 65 22.14 -7.20 -7.26
C GLU A 65 20.63 -7.05 -7.47
N VAL A 66 19.87 -6.94 -6.38
CA VAL A 66 18.41 -6.73 -6.42
C VAL A 66 18.06 -5.40 -7.11
N CYS A 67 18.78 -4.32 -6.81
CA CYS A 67 18.57 -3.00 -7.41
C CYS A 67 18.91 -2.94 -8.90
N LYS A 68 19.81 -3.79 -9.38
CA LYS A 68 20.21 -3.89 -10.80
C LYS A 68 19.31 -4.82 -11.62
N ALA A 69 18.39 -5.53 -10.97
CA ALA A 69 17.47 -6.44 -11.62
C ALA A 69 16.62 -5.73 -12.68
N GLN A 70 16.43 -6.37 -13.84
CA GLN A 70 15.43 -5.96 -14.80
C GLN A 70 14.04 -6.38 -14.28
N ALA A 71 13.49 -5.58 -13.39
CA ALA A 71 12.23 -5.87 -12.71
C ALA A 71 11.07 -5.98 -13.70
N TYR A 72 10.32 -7.08 -13.59
CA TYR A 72 9.06 -7.28 -14.30
C TYR A 72 7.86 -7.06 -13.37
N ILE A 73 7.89 -7.64 -12.17
CA ILE A 73 6.86 -7.41 -11.13
C ILE A 73 7.58 -7.08 -9.82
N LEU A 74 7.07 -6.07 -9.11
CA LEU A 74 7.60 -5.63 -7.82
C LEU A 74 6.54 -5.84 -6.75
N PHE A 75 6.93 -6.48 -5.64
CA PHE A 75 6.10 -6.63 -4.46
C PHE A 75 6.59 -5.69 -3.37
N TYR A 76 5.66 -4.94 -2.80
CA TYR A 76 5.93 -3.96 -1.76
C TYR A 76 5.05 -4.23 -0.54
N THR A 77 5.64 -4.20 0.64
CA THR A 77 4.91 -4.29 1.92
C THR A 77 4.88 -2.90 2.55
N GLN A 78 3.68 -2.46 2.95
CA GLN A 78 3.51 -1.18 3.64
C GLN A 78 4.20 -1.23 5.00
N ARG A 79 4.95 -0.17 5.35
CA ARG A 79 5.52 -0.06 6.70
C ARG A 79 4.42 0.22 7.71
N VAL A 80 4.22 -0.68 8.66
CA VAL A 80 3.35 -0.43 9.81
C VAL A 80 4.16 0.27 10.88
N THR A 81 4.00 1.59 11.03
CA THR A 81 4.49 2.29 12.22
C THR A 81 3.56 2.01 13.40
N GLU A 82 4.05 1.94 14.64
CA GLU A 82 3.25 1.64 15.85
C GLU A 82 2.08 2.62 16.11
N ASN A 83 2.10 3.80 15.48
CA ASN A 83 1.00 4.78 15.52
C ASN A 83 0.09 4.72 14.26
N GLY A 84 0.41 3.84 13.33
CA GLY A 84 -0.20 3.66 12.02
C GLY A 84 -1.16 2.48 12.05
N HIS A 85 -2.20 2.60 12.87
CA HIS A 85 -3.42 1.87 12.60
C HIS A 85 -3.80 2.12 11.13
N SER A 86 -3.65 1.13 10.26
CA SER A 86 -4.47 1.02 9.05
C SER A 86 -5.90 0.65 9.47
N LYS A 87 -6.46 1.37 10.46
CA LYS A 87 -7.89 1.37 10.71
C LYS A 87 -8.39 2.46 9.78
N LEU A 88 -8.72 2.05 8.55
CA LEU A 88 -9.83 2.67 7.85
C LEU A 88 -10.92 2.85 8.92
N LEU A 89 -11.37 4.10 9.07
CA LEU A 89 -12.15 4.65 10.18
C LEU A 89 -13.06 3.65 10.92
N PRO A 90 -13.19 3.72 12.26
CA PRO A 90 -14.18 2.92 12.99
C PRO A 90 -15.60 3.11 12.43
N PRO A 91 -16.50 2.09 12.49
CA PRO A 91 -17.88 2.16 12.01
C PRO A 91 -18.76 3.26 12.62
N GLU A 92 -18.26 3.94 13.65
CA GLU A 92 -18.93 4.96 14.47
C GLU A 92 -19.44 6.16 13.64
N LEU A 93 -18.94 6.40 12.42
CA LEU A 93 -19.41 7.49 11.53
C LEU A 93 -20.62 7.13 10.65
N LEU A 94 -21.16 5.91 10.73
CA LEU A 94 -22.41 5.54 10.05
C LEU A 94 -23.66 5.75 10.93
N SER A 95 -23.50 6.25 12.16
CA SER A 95 -24.59 6.48 13.10
C SER A 95 -24.46 7.89 13.71
N GLY A 96 -25.08 8.90 13.08
CA GLY A 96 -25.11 10.24 13.68
C GLY A 96 -25.82 11.30 12.83
N SER A 97 -27.16 11.33 12.94
CA SER A 97 -28.06 12.50 12.99
C SER A 97 -27.88 13.67 12.00
N LEU A 98 -28.96 13.95 11.25
CA LEU A 98 -29.23 15.20 10.51
C LEU A 98 -28.93 16.47 11.37
N PRO A 99 -28.54 17.59 10.75
CA PRO A 99 -28.37 18.86 11.46
C PRO A 99 -29.73 19.41 11.94
N PRO A 100 -29.75 20.26 12.98
CA PRO A 100 -30.97 20.88 13.48
C PRO A 100 -31.44 21.94 12.46
N ASN A 101 -32.72 21.87 12.08
CA ASN A 101 -33.34 22.92 11.29
C ASN A 101 -33.79 24.02 12.27
N GLU A 102 -33.03 25.11 12.35
CA GLU A 102 -33.49 26.40 12.88
C GLU A 102 -34.00 27.26 11.72
N GLU A 103 -34.97 28.13 12.04
CA GLU A 103 -35.79 29.03 11.20
C GLU A 103 -37.05 28.37 10.57
N ALA A 104 -38.26 28.88 10.77
CA ALA A 104 -38.65 30.27 10.98
C ALA A 104 -39.90 30.41 11.87
N ASP A 105 -39.83 31.45 12.68
CA ASP A 105 -40.92 32.16 13.33
C ASP A 105 -41.98 32.61 12.31
N THR A 106 -43.24 32.23 12.54
CA THR A 106 -44.38 33.07 12.16
C THR A 106 -45.42 32.97 13.27
N ALA A 107 -45.41 33.99 14.13
CA ALA A 107 -46.50 34.37 15.01
C ALA A 107 -47.80 34.65 14.24
N GLU A 108 -48.91 34.33 14.91
CA GLU A 108 -50.28 34.87 14.80
C GLU A 108 -50.99 34.94 13.43
N ILE A 109 -52.23 34.38 13.39
CA ILE A 109 -53.48 35.12 13.12
C ILE A 109 -54.67 34.16 13.37
N LEU A 110 -55.36 34.43 14.49
CA LEU A 110 -56.80 34.47 14.78
C LEU A 110 -57.82 33.46 14.19
N SER A 111 -58.77 33.15 15.10
CA SER A 111 -60.13 32.58 15.02
C SER A 111 -60.32 31.08 14.95
#